data_AF-A0A5S5AQ77-F1
#
_entry.id   AF-A0A5S5AQ77-F1
#
_cell.length_a   1.000
_cell.length_b   1.000
_cell.length_c   1.000
_cell.angle_alpha   90.00
_cell.angle_beta   90.00
_cell.angle_gamma   90.00
#
_symmetry.space_group_name_H-M   'P 1'
#
loop_
_entity.id
_entity.type
_entity.pdbx_description
1 polymer ?
#
loop_
_entity_poly.entity_id
_entity_poly.type
_entity_poly.pdbx_seq_one_letter_code
_entity_poly.pdbx_strand_id
1 'polypeptide(L)'
;MKDAEILIKAGIAAVVPVYEAGAGNATRVITSDGKEHLIGNTCRTVIRRIARAYGVDLAAVRENYGRAVNRRNYVPVPLSPSLILIPVKFRERPLGENDGTVGYLSFYEIREIEEDGSFSRVLLACGRCLRVLLGKATLLEYMKDARLIAGIYEERHRAAIKAGQVREPESAYLQDGGKLREELINLLIRILSKSGG
;
A
#
# COMPACT_ATOMS: atom_id res chain seq x y z
N MET A 1 13.86 -12.52 9.28
CA MET A 1 13.20 -12.66 7.96
C MET A 1 11.72 -13.02 8.07
N LYS A 2 11.27 -13.74 9.13
CA LYS A 2 9.86 -14.15 9.31
C LYS A 2 8.85 -12.98 9.32
N ASP A 3 9.16 -11.87 9.98
CA ASP A 3 8.17 -10.78 10.15
C ASP A 3 7.80 -10.10 8.83
N ALA A 4 8.75 -9.94 7.90
CA ALA A 4 8.48 -9.27 6.63
C ALA A 4 7.58 -10.13 5.71
N GLU A 5 7.81 -11.45 5.67
CA GLU A 5 6.99 -12.39 4.88
C GLU A 5 5.56 -12.45 5.39
N ILE A 6 5.37 -12.45 6.72
CA ILE A 6 4.03 -12.43 7.33
C ILE A 6 3.28 -11.15 6.92
N LEU A 7 3.93 -9.99 7.02
CA LEU A 7 3.33 -8.70 6.64
C LEU A 7 3.00 -8.63 5.16
N ILE A 8 3.90 -9.14 4.30
CA ILE A 8 3.69 -9.20 2.85
C ILE A 8 2.49 -10.09 2.52
N LYS A 9 2.37 -11.26 3.15
CA LYS A 9 1.25 -12.17 2.94
C LYS A 9 -0.09 -11.58 3.39
N ALA A 10 -0.09 -10.80 4.46
CA ALA A 10 -1.28 -10.12 4.98
C ALA A 10 -1.69 -8.88 4.16
N GLY A 11 -0.85 -8.43 3.22
CA GLY A 11 -1.01 -7.16 2.51
C GLY A 11 -0.61 -5.98 3.38
N ILE A 12 0.07 -4.99 2.80
CA ILE A 12 0.57 -3.81 3.53
C ILE A 12 -0.28 -2.61 3.14
N ALA A 13 -0.98 -2.04 4.10
CA ALA A 13 -1.80 -0.84 3.93
C ALA A 13 -1.04 0.45 4.25
N ALA A 14 -0.25 0.44 5.32
CA ALA A 14 0.60 1.58 5.68
C ALA A 14 1.81 1.20 6.53
N VAL A 15 2.83 2.06 6.50
CA VAL A 15 4.05 1.98 7.31
C VAL A 15 4.25 3.33 7.97
N VAL A 16 3.99 3.42 9.26
CA VAL A 16 3.88 4.69 10.00
C VAL A 16 4.97 4.79 11.06
N PRO A 17 5.75 5.89 11.09
CA PRO A 17 6.75 6.09 12.13
C PRO A 17 6.07 6.49 13.45
N VAL A 18 6.29 5.73 14.53
CA VAL A 18 5.66 5.96 15.85
C VAL A 18 6.69 5.96 16.98
N TYR A 19 6.40 6.65 18.07
CA TYR A 19 7.19 6.55 19.29
C TYR A 19 6.46 5.63 20.26
N GLU A 20 7.16 4.62 20.75
CA GLU A 20 6.61 3.67 21.71
C GLU A 20 7.29 3.87 23.07
N ALA A 21 6.49 3.82 24.13
CA ALA A 21 7.01 3.86 25.49
C ALA A 21 7.99 2.70 25.73
N GLY A 22 9.22 3.02 26.16
CA GLY A 22 10.26 2.03 26.45
C GLY A 22 11.07 1.53 25.24
N ALA A 23 10.56 1.63 24.01
CA ALA A 23 11.30 1.23 22.79
C ALA A 23 11.79 2.41 21.94
N GLY A 24 11.33 3.64 22.22
CA GLY A 24 11.75 4.84 21.50
C GLY A 24 11.16 4.87 20.09
N ASN A 25 12.01 5.05 19.07
CA ASN A 25 11.57 5.15 17.69
C ASN A 25 11.27 3.77 17.07
N ALA A 26 10.02 3.58 16.67
CA ALA A 26 9.53 2.34 16.09
C ALA A 26 8.73 2.60 14.82
N THR A 27 8.37 1.51 14.15
CA THR A 27 7.51 1.53 12.97
C THR A 27 6.28 0.70 13.24
N ARG A 28 5.12 1.28 13.00
CA ARG A 28 3.84 0.58 12.98
C ARG A 28 3.50 0.22 11.54
N VAL A 29 3.39 -1.07 11.26
CA VAL A 29 2.89 -1.56 9.97
C VAL A 29 1.42 -1.91 10.14
N ILE A 30 0.58 -1.35 9.28
CA ILE A 30 -0.85 -1.65 9.19
C ILE A 30 -1.03 -2.56 7.99
N THR A 31 -1.63 -3.72 8.20
CA THR A 31 -1.92 -4.70 7.15
C THR A 31 -3.30 -4.47 6.52
N SER A 32 -3.56 -5.08 5.37
CA SER A 32 -4.82 -4.92 4.63
C SER A 32 -6.03 -5.49 5.40
N ASP A 33 -5.81 -6.38 6.38
CA ASP A 33 -6.84 -6.84 7.32
C ASP A 33 -7.04 -5.89 8.54
N GLY A 34 -6.33 -4.76 8.58
CA GLY A 34 -6.44 -3.73 9.61
C GLY A 34 -5.62 -3.98 10.88
N LYS A 35 -4.91 -5.11 10.97
CA LYS A 35 -4.02 -5.40 12.11
C LYS A 35 -2.82 -4.46 12.13
N GLU A 36 -2.33 -4.20 13.34
CA GLU A 36 -1.15 -3.38 13.57
C GLU A 36 0.00 -4.25 14.10
N HIS A 37 1.17 -4.04 13.51
CA HIS A 37 2.40 -4.71 13.90
C HIS A 37 3.45 -3.67 14.26
N LEU A 38 3.87 -3.68 15.52
CA LEU A 38 4.94 -2.81 15.99
C LEU A 38 6.30 -3.45 15.76
N ILE A 39 7.19 -2.72 15.08
CA ILE A 39 8.54 -3.16 14.74
C ILE A 39 9.52 -2.16 15.34
N GLY A 40 10.45 -2.63 16.18
CA GLY A 40 11.51 -1.84 16.82
C GLY A 40 12.62 -1.36 15.88
N ASN A 41 12.27 -0.99 14.64
CA ASN A 41 13.19 -0.43 13.66
C ASN A 41 12.55 0.78 12.98
N THR A 42 13.38 1.61 12.34
CA THR A 42 12.91 2.80 11.59
C THR A 42 12.15 2.41 10.32
N CYS A 43 11.25 3.29 9.83
CA CYS A 43 10.53 3.07 8.56
C CYS A 43 11.49 2.80 7.41
N ARG A 44 12.65 3.49 7.38
CA ARG A 44 13.71 3.28 6.40
C ARG A 44 14.22 1.84 6.40
N THR A 45 14.39 1.25 7.58
CA THR A 45 14.85 -0.14 7.73
C THR A 45 13.75 -1.12 7.34
N VAL A 46 12.51 -0.86 7.77
CA VAL A 46 11.35 -1.71 7.45
C VAL A 46 11.11 -1.77 5.94
N ILE A 47 11.09 -0.62 5.25
CA ILE A 47 10.92 -0.58 3.78
C ILE A 47 12.06 -1.28 3.04
N ARG A 48 13.31 -1.15 3.50
CA ARG A 48 14.43 -1.90 2.90
C ARG A 48 14.25 -3.41 3.02
N ARG A 49 13.74 -3.90 4.15
CA ARG A 49 13.49 -5.33 4.35
C ARG A 49 12.35 -5.81 3.45
N ILE A 50 11.26 -5.05 3.37
CA ILE A 50 10.14 -5.35 2.47
C ILE A 50 10.63 -5.37 1.02
N ALA A 51 11.34 -4.32 0.57
CA ALA A 51 11.85 -4.26 -0.80
C ALA A 51 12.80 -5.41 -1.12
N ARG A 52 13.69 -5.79 -0.18
CA ARG A 52 14.57 -6.95 -0.33
C ARG A 52 13.78 -8.26 -0.48
N ALA A 53 12.67 -8.43 0.25
CA ALA A 53 11.82 -9.61 0.13
C ALA A 53 11.13 -9.70 -1.25
N TYR A 54 10.85 -8.56 -1.89
CA TYR A 54 10.39 -8.49 -3.28
C TYR A 54 11.53 -8.51 -4.32
N GLY A 55 12.80 -8.59 -3.90
CA GLY A 55 13.95 -8.51 -4.82
C GLY A 55 14.13 -7.13 -5.47
N VAL A 56 13.59 -6.08 -4.86
CA VAL A 56 13.58 -4.72 -5.41
C VAL A 56 14.70 -3.86 -4.83
N ASP A 57 15.51 -3.26 -5.71
CA ASP A 57 16.47 -2.22 -5.34
C ASP A 57 15.78 -0.84 -5.28
N LEU A 58 15.65 -0.30 -4.07
CA LEU A 58 15.03 1.00 -3.81
C LEU A 58 15.77 2.18 -4.47
N ALA A 59 17.09 2.11 -4.64
CA ALA A 59 17.86 3.18 -5.28
C ALA A 59 17.55 3.21 -6.78
N ALA A 60 17.63 2.06 -7.44
CA ALA A 60 17.30 1.91 -8.86
C ALA A 60 15.84 2.29 -9.14
N VAL A 61 14.90 1.89 -8.28
CA VAL A 61 13.49 2.28 -8.40
C VAL A 61 13.32 3.79 -8.36
N ARG A 62 13.93 4.47 -7.38
CA ARG A 62 13.81 5.93 -7.26
C ARG A 62 14.42 6.66 -8.44
N GLU A 63 15.55 6.20 -8.94
CA GLU A 63 16.19 6.79 -10.13
C GLU A 63 15.31 6.62 -11.37
N ASN A 64 14.87 5.39 -11.64
CA ASN A 64 14.13 5.05 -12.86
C ASN A 64 12.74 5.68 -12.89
N TYR A 65 11.97 5.53 -11.82
CA TYR A 65 10.60 6.06 -11.76
C TYR A 65 10.58 7.55 -11.43
N GLY A 66 11.57 8.06 -10.70
CA GLY A 66 11.71 9.49 -10.43
C GLY A 66 11.88 10.32 -11.70
N ARG A 67 12.65 9.82 -12.68
CA ARG A 67 12.73 10.43 -14.01
C ARG A 67 11.38 10.43 -14.74
N ALA A 68 10.64 9.32 -14.67
CA ALA A 68 9.35 9.17 -15.34
C ALA A 68 8.27 10.14 -14.83
N VAL A 69 8.30 10.46 -13.52
CA VAL A 69 7.34 11.39 -12.89
C VAL A 69 7.92 12.76 -12.58
N ASN A 70 9.13 13.05 -13.09
CA ASN A 70 9.89 14.27 -12.81
C ASN A 70 9.98 14.62 -11.30
N ARG A 71 10.24 13.62 -10.45
CA ARG A 71 10.45 13.81 -9.00
C ARG A 71 11.79 13.25 -8.54
N ARG A 72 12.44 14.03 -7.67
CA ARG A 72 13.67 13.63 -6.96
C ARG A 72 13.38 13.05 -5.57
N ASN A 73 12.35 13.55 -4.90
CA ASN A 73 11.94 13.16 -3.55
C ASN A 73 10.53 12.59 -3.57
N TYR A 74 10.22 11.76 -2.57
CA TYR A 74 8.89 11.14 -2.39
C TYR A 74 8.39 10.36 -3.63
N VAL A 75 9.31 9.82 -4.43
CA VAL A 75 8.98 8.97 -5.58
C VAL A 75 8.25 7.71 -5.07
N PRO A 76 7.03 7.41 -5.57
CA PRO A 76 6.34 6.16 -5.26
C PRO A 76 7.19 4.94 -5.61
N VAL A 77 7.16 3.92 -4.75
CA VAL A 77 8.01 2.73 -4.85
C VAL A 77 7.14 1.53 -5.24
N PRO A 78 7.11 1.13 -6.52
CA PRO A 78 6.46 -0.10 -6.93
C PRO A 78 7.29 -1.29 -6.47
N LEU A 79 6.66 -2.18 -5.70
CA LEU A 79 7.26 -3.41 -5.20
C LEU A 79 6.71 -4.65 -5.90
N SER A 80 5.43 -4.61 -6.27
CA SER A 80 4.72 -5.63 -7.04
C SER A 80 3.59 -4.99 -7.84
N PRO A 81 2.90 -5.72 -8.75
CA PRO A 81 1.72 -5.22 -9.45
C PRO A 81 0.57 -4.79 -8.52
N SER A 82 0.55 -5.25 -7.27
CA SER A 82 -0.48 -4.96 -6.27
C SER A 82 0.02 -4.15 -5.08
N LEU A 83 1.28 -3.69 -5.12
CA LEU A 83 1.87 -2.90 -4.03
C LEU A 83 2.77 -1.79 -4.57
N ILE A 84 2.25 -0.56 -4.47
CA ILE A 84 3.02 0.67 -4.70
C ILE A 84 2.97 1.49 -3.41
N LEU A 85 4.14 1.75 -2.83
CA LEU A 85 4.25 2.51 -1.59
C LEU A 85 4.53 3.99 -1.90
N ILE A 86 3.59 4.85 -1.51
CA ILE A 86 3.67 6.30 -1.62
C ILE A 86 4.34 6.86 -0.35
N PRO A 87 5.54 7.46 -0.43
CA PRO A 87 6.17 8.07 0.72
C PRO A 87 5.41 9.34 1.13
N VAL A 88 5.08 9.48 2.42
CA VAL A 88 4.37 10.65 2.96
C VAL A 88 4.92 11.04 4.34
N LYS A 89 4.79 12.32 4.70
CA LYS A 89 5.27 12.83 5.98
C LYS A 89 4.22 12.59 7.07
N PHE A 90 4.62 12.03 8.20
CA PHE A 90 3.77 11.75 9.38
C PHE A 90 4.19 12.53 10.64
N ARG A 91 5.42 13.06 10.68
CA ARG A 91 5.94 13.83 11.82
C ARG A 91 6.46 15.18 11.35
N GLU A 92 6.21 16.27 12.06
CA GLU A 92 6.76 17.58 11.70
C GLU A 92 8.27 17.61 11.95
N ARG A 93 8.66 17.15 13.14
CA ARG A 93 10.04 17.05 13.62
C ARG A 93 10.26 15.69 14.30
N PRO A 94 11.40 15.03 14.04
CA PRO A 94 11.78 13.84 14.79
C PRO A 94 12.27 14.22 16.20
N LEU A 95 12.22 13.29 17.16
CA LEU A 95 12.75 13.46 18.52
C LEU A 95 14.25 13.18 18.56
N GLY A 96 14.72 12.17 17.81
CA GLY A 96 16.13 11.91 17.55
C GLY A 96 16.54 12.16 16.10
N GLU A 97 17.82 12.49 15.86
CA GLU A 97 18.35 12.86 14.54
C GLU A 97 18.08 11.82 13.44
N ASN A 98 18.00 10.54 13.81
CA ASN A 98 17.83 9.42 12.87
C ASN A 98 16.38 8.91 12.77
N ASP A 99 15.42 9.55 13.44
CA ASP A 99 14.11 8.93 13.60
C ASP A 99 13.23 8.99 12.36
N GLY A 100 13.55 9.93 11.46
CA GLY A 100 12.81 10.15 10.23
C GLY A 100 11.39 10.64 10.48
N THR A 101 10.86 11.34 9.48
CA THR A 101 9.49 11.88 9.50
C THR A 101 8.58 11.22 8.49
N VAL A 102 9.15 10.36 7.64
CA VAL A 102 8.50 9.79 6.46
C VAL A 102 8.04 8.36 6.77
N GLY A 103 6.78 8.10 6.45
CA GLY A 103 6.17 6.79 6.36
C GLY A 103 5.68 6.54 4.94
N TYR A 104 4.88 5.49 4.77
CA TYR A 104 4.41 5.04 3.46
C TYR A 104 2.94 4.63 3.53
N LEU A 105 2.19 4.96 2.48
CA LEU A 105 0.83 4.48 2.24
C LEU A 105 0.84 3.56 1.02
N SER A 106 0.09 2.47 1.05
CA SER A 106 -0.13 1.68 -0.15
C SER A 106 -1.15 2.36 -1.05
N PHE A 107 -0.77 2.63 -2.30
CA PHE A 107 -1.61 3.28 -3.31
C PHE A 107 -2.98 2.58 -3.48
N TYR A 108 -2.98 1.26 -3.49
CA TYR A 108 -4.18 0.44 -3.70
C TYR A 108 -5.08 0.34 -2.46
N GLU A 109 -4.57 0.72 -1.29
CA GLU A 109 -5.28 0.63 -0.01
C GLU A 109 -5.89 1.98 0.40
N ILE A 110 -5.58 3.07 -0.30
CA ILE A 110 -6.21 4.38 -0.09
C ILE A 110 -7.62 4.35 -0.66
N ARG A 111 -8.62 4.45 0.22
CA ARG A 111 -10.03 4.53 -0.14
C ARG A 111 -10.49 5.97 -0.34
N GLU A 112 -10.14 6.86 0.59
CA GLU A 112 -10.59 8.25 0.57
C GLU A 112 -9.54 9.19 1.17
N ILE A 113 -9.51 10.43 0.68
CA ILE A 113 -8.68 11.51 1.20
C ILE A 113 -9.56 12.73 1.52
N GLU A 114 -9.59 13.09 2.79
CA GLU A 114 -10.28 14.27 3.31
C GLU A 114 -9.27 15.39 3.63
N GLU A 115 -9.74 16.63 3.52
CA GLU A 115 -8.98 17.79 3.97
C GLU A 115 -9.04 17.90 5.50
N ASP A 116 -7.91 18.26 6.10
CA ASP A 116 -7.77 18.52 7.54
C ASP A 116 -6.88 19.75 7.74
N GLY A 117 -7.40 20.92 7.37
CA GLY A 117 -6.63 22.17 7.32
C GLY A 117 -5.47 22.08 6.32
N SER A 118 -4.24 22.31 6.79
CA SER A 118 -3.03 22.15 5.97
C SER A 118 -2.57 20.69 5.82
N PHE A 119 -3.33 19.74 6.39
CA PHE A 119 -3.05 18.32 6.42
C PHE A 119 -4.15 17.53 5.72
N SER A 120 -4.02 16.20 5.71
CA SER A 120 -5.04 15.31 5.17
C SER A 120 -5.33 14.15 6.11
N ARG A 121 -6.58 13.68 6.09
CA ARG A 121 -6.95 12.37 6.64
C ARG A 121 -7.12 11.37 5.51
N VAL A 122 -6.51 10.21 5.67
CA VAL A 122 -6.52 9.13 4.68
C VAL A 122 -7.27 7.94 5.26
N LEU A 123 -8.41 7.61 4.67
CA LEU A 123 -9.16 6.40 4.98
C LEU A 123 -8.60 5.24 4.15
N LEU A 124 -8.18 4.17 4.82
CA LEU A 124 -7.72 2.94 4.20
C LEU A 124 -8.88 1.98 3.97
N ALA A 125 -8.72 1.05 3.01
CA ALA A 125 -9.71 0.02 2.69
C ALA A 125 -10.08 -0.84 3.91
N CYS A 126 -9.11 -1.10 4.80
CA CYS A 126 -9.31 -1.80 6.07
C CYS A 126 -10.08 -0.99 7.15
N GLY A 127 -10.53 0.23 6.83
CA GLY A 127 -11.30 1.11 7.73
C GLY A 127 -10.44 1.96 8.67
N ARG A 128 -9.10 1.81 8.65
CA ARG A 128 -8.20 2.66 9.44
C ARG A 128 -8.11 4.06 8.83
N CYS A 129 -8.11 5.08 9.69
CA CYS A 129 -7.93 6.47 9.28
C CYS A 129 -6.57 7.00 9.78
N LEU A 130 -5.78 7.58 8.88
CA LEU A 130 -4.44 8.09 9.18
C LEU A 130 -4.35 9.58 8.87
N ARG A 131 -3.86 10.37 9.83
CA ARG A 131 -3.50 11.76 9.60
C ARG A 131 -2.11 11.83 8.97
N VAL A 132 -1.99 12.54 7.85
CA VAL A 132 -0.72 12.78 7.15
C VAL A 132 -0.43 14.27 7.09
N LEU A 133 0.85 14.62 7.22
CA LEU A 133 1.32 16.02 7.25
C LEU A 133 1.58 16.55 5.84
N LEU A 134 0.58 16.38 4.98
CA LEU A 134 0.54 16.84 3.60
C LEU A 134 -0.87 17.34 3.32
N GLY A 135 -0.99 18.46 2.60
CA GLY A 135 -2.28 18.93 2.11
C GLY A 135 -2.85 18.00 1.04
N LYS A 136 -4.18 17.98 0.90
CA LYS A 136 -4.89 17.08 -0.01
C LYS A 136 -4.41 17.19 -1.45
N ALA A 137 -4.18 18.41 -1.94
CA ALA A 137 -3.68 18.66 -3.30
C ALA A 137 -2.35 17.94 -3.56
N THR A 138 -1.38 18.08 -2.65
CA THR A 138 -0.07 17.41 -2.77
C THR A 138 -0.21 15.88 -2.72
N LEU A 139 -1.08 15.37 -1.84
CA LEU A 139 -1.30 13.93 -1.75
C LEU A 139 -1.95 13.36 -3.02
N LEU A 140 -2.89 14.10 -3.62
CA LEU A 140 -3.49 13.74 -4.91
C LEU A 140 -2.47 13.76 -6.05
N GLU A 141 -1.51 14.69 -6.06
CA GLU A 141 -0.40 14.64 -7.01
C GLU A 141 0.44 13.38 -6.85
N TYR A 142 0.78 13.00 -5.61
CA TYR A 142 1.54 11.78 -5.35
C TYR A 142 0.78 10.52 -5.80
N MET A 143 -0.55 10.53 -5.69
CA MET A 143 -1.39 9.46 -6.25
C MET A 143 -1.39 9.43 -7.78
N LYS A 144 -1.37 10.60 -8.45
CA LYS A 144 -1.24 10.66 -9.92
C LYS A 144 0.08 10.04 -10.38
N ASP A 145 1.17 10.35 -9.68
CA ASP A 145 2.47 9.74 -9.98
C ASP A 145 2.48 8.23 -9.73
N ALA A 146 1.89 7.80 -8.61
CA ALA A 146 1.78 6.38 -8.30
C ALA A 146 0.97 5.63 -9.38
N ARG A 147 -0.09 6.25 -9.91
CA ARG A 147 -0.89 5.70 -11.00
C ARG A 147 -0.10 5.61 -12.31
N LEU A 148 0.68 6.64 -12.65
CA LEU A 148 1.55 6.61 -13.83
C LEU A 148 2.62 5.52 -13.70
N ILE A 149 3.25 5.43 -12.52
CA ILE A 149 4.22 4.39 -12.19
C ILE A 149 3.61 2.99 -12.28
N ALA A 150 2.36 2.81 -11.84
CA ALA A 150 1.65 1.54 -11.97
C ALA A 150 1.57 1.08 -13.42
N GLY A 151 1.15 1.96 -14.33
CA GLY A 151 1.08 1.66 -15.76
C GLY A 151 2.45 1.28 -16.33
N ILE A 152 3.49 2.07 -16.04
CA ILE A 152 4.86 1.78 -16.52
C ILE A 152 5.37 0.44 -15.95
N TYR A 153 5.08 0.17 -14.68
CA TYR A 153 5.48 -1.08 -14.03
C TYR A 153 4.79 -2.28 -14.68
N GLU A 154 3.48 -2.22 -14.91
CA GLU A 154 2.72 -3.26 -15.60
C GLU A 154 3.23 -3.52 -17.01
N GLU A 155 3.54 -2.48 -17.79
CA GLU A 155 4.08 -2.63 -19.14
C GLU A 155 5.42 -3.35 -19.14
N ARG A 156 6.33 -2.97 -18.23
CA ARG A 156 7.66 -3.58 -18.10
C ARG A 156 7.60 -5.03 -17.64
N HIS A 157 6.62 -5.37 -16.81
CA HIS A 157 6.47 -6.71 -16.24
C HIS A 157 5.40 -7.55 -16.95
N ARG A 158 4.83 -7.06 -18.07
CA ARG A 158 3.73 -7.71 -18.79
C ARG A 158 3.99 -9.18 -19.12
N ALA A 159 5.19 -9.52 -19.56
CA ALA A 159 5.57 -10.91 -19.87
C ALA A 159 5.66 -11.80 -18.62
N ALA A 160 6.20 -11.27 -17.52
CA ALA A 160 6.28 -11.96 -16.24
C ALA A 160 4.90 -12.12 -15.57
N ILE A 161 4.03 -11.11 -15.69
CA ILE A 161 2.65 -11.15 -15.21
C ILE A 161 1.85 -12.20 -16.00
N LYS A 162 1.95 -12.22 -17.33
CA LYS A 162 1.32 -13.26 -18.15
C LYS A 162 1.84 -14.65 -17.81
N ALA A 163 3.14 -14.81 -17.61
CA ALA A 163 3.73 -16.10 -17.19
C ALA A 163 3.30 -16.53 -15.77
N GLY A 164 3.06 -15.58 -14.87
CA GLY A 164 2.53 -15.81 -13.52
C GLY A 164 1.03 -16.14 -13.49
N GLN A 165 0.23 -15.55 -14.39
CA GLN A 165 -1.19 -15.89 -14.58
C GLN A 165 -1.38 -17.30 -15.17
N VAL A 166 -0.40 -17.83 -15.90
CA VAL A 166 -0.38 -19.23 -16.37
C VAL A 166 0.08 -20.19 -15.25
N ARG A 167 0.58 -19.65 -14.12
CA ARG A 167 1.13 -20.38 -12.97
C ARG A 167 0.35 -20.17 -11.66
N GLU A 168 -0.89 -19.68 -11.71
CA GLU A 168 -1.82 -20.03 -10.65
C GLU A 168 -2.22 -21.48 -10.87
N PRO A 169 -1.88 -22.43 -9.97
CA PRO A 169 -2.73 -23.60 -9.87
C PRO A 169 -4.14 -23.06 -9.58
N GLU A 170 -5.18 -23.62 -10.19
CA GLU A 170 -6.56 -23.52 -9.70
C GLU A 170 -6.57 -23.99 -8.25
N SER A 171 -6.19 -23.12 -7.32
CA SER A 171 -5.94 -23.47 -5.93
C SER A 171 -7.18 -23.12 -5.13
N ALA A 172 -8.03 -24.13 -4.98
CA ALA A 172 -8.68 -24.50 -3.73
C ALA A 172 -9.65 -23.51 -3.04
N TYR A 173 -9.91 -22.31 -3.58
CA TYR A 173 -11.00 -21.44 -3.12
C TYR A 173 -12.35 -21.73 -3.82
N LEU A 174 -12.36 -22.62 -4.83
CA LEU A 174 -13.56 -23.01 -5.57
C LEU A 174 -14.27 -24.25 -5.00
N GLN A 175 -13.82 -24.84 -3.90
CA GLN A 175 -14.55 -25.95 -3.28
C GLN A 175 -15.53 -25.56 -2.17
N ASP A 176 -15.53 -24.30 -1.73
CA ASP A 176 -16.50 -23.81 -0.72
C ASP A 176 -17.17 -22.46 -1.09
N GLY A 177 -16.75 -21.82 -2.18
CA GLY A 177 -17.34 -20.56 -2.68
C GLY A 177 -18.52 -20.72 -3.65
N GLY A 178 -18.85 -21.96 -4.06
CA GLY A 178 -19.91 -22.22 -5.04
C GLY A 178 -21.28 -21.75 -4.58
N LYS A 179 -21.63 -22.01 -3.32
CA LYS A 179 -22.92 -21.62 -2.73
C LYS A 179 -23.09 -20.11 -2.62
N LEU A 180 -22.06 -19.40 -2.14
CA LEU A 180 -22.16 -17.94 -1.95
C LEU A 180 -22.24 -17.20 -3.30
N ARG A 181 -21.51 -17.69 -4.31
CA ARG A 181 -21.57 -17.14 -5.66
C ARG A 181 -22.93 -17.42 -6.32
N GLU A 182 -23.49 -18.62 -6.16
CA GLU A 182 -24.85 -18.94 -6.62
C GLU A 182 -25.92 -18.12 -5.89
N GLU A 183 -25.79 -17.93 -4.58
CA GLU A 183 -26.72 -17.10 -3.80
C GLU A 183 -26.69 -15.63 -4.23
N LEU A 184 -25.50 -15.07 -4.47
CA LEU A 184 -25.35 -13.70 -4.98
C LEU A 184 -25.92 -13.54 -6.39
N ILE A 185 -25.70 -14.51 -7.28
CA ILE A 185 -26.27 -14.52 -8.63
C ILE A 185 -27.81 -14.61 -8.56
N ASN A 186 -28.35 -15.50 -7.74
CA ASN A 186 -29.79 -15.65 -7.55
C ASN A 186 -30.43 -14.39 -6.94
N LEU A 187 -29.73 -13.72 -6.02
CA LEU A 187 -30.19 -12.46 -5.44
C LEU A 187 -30.22 -11.34 -6.49
N LEU A 188 -29.18 -11.23 -7.31
CA LEU A 188 -29.09 -10.25 -8.41
C LEU A 188 -30.21 -10.48 -9.44
N ILE A 189 -30.45 -11.71 -9.85
CA ILE A 189 -31.55 -12.05 -10.77
C ILE A 189 -32.89 -11.62 -10.16
N ARG A 190 -33.12 -11.91 -8.87
CA ARG A 190 -34.39 -11.57 -8.20
C ARG A 190 -34.63 -10.07 -8.07
N ILE A 191 -33.57 -9.26 -7.89
CA ILE A 191 -33.65 -7.79 -7.86
C ILE A 191 -33.95 -7.25 -9.26
N LEU A 192 -33.29 -7.79 -10.28
CA LEU A 192 -33.48 -7.35 -11.67
C LEU A 192 -34.87 -7.74 -12.20
N SER A 193 -35.40 -8.91 -11.81
CA SER A 193 -36.75 -9.35 -12.19
C SER A 193 -37.88 -8.62 -11.45
N LYS A 194 -37.60 -7.92 -10.34
CA LYS A 194 -38.61 -7.14 -9.58
C LYS A 194 -38.70 -5.68 -10.01
N SER A 195 -37.84 -5.23 -10.91
CA SER A 195 -37.78 -3.83 -11.37
C SER A 195 -38.50 -3.58 -12.70
N GLY A 196 -39.29 -4.56 -13.18
CA GLY A 196 -39.95 -4.52 -14.50
C GLY A 196 -41.46 -4.72 -14.46
N GLY A 197 -42.14 -4.19 -13.45
CA GLY A 197 -43.60 -4.16 -13.32
C GLY A 197 -44.10 -2.79 -12.92
#